data_AF-A0A1F3CAE3-F1
#
_entry.id   AF-A0A1F3CAE3-F1
#
_cell.length_a   1.000
_cell.length_b   1.000
_cell.length_c   1.000
_cell.angle_alpha   90.00
_cell.angle_beta   90.00
_cell.angle_gamma   90.00
#
_symmetry.space_group_name_H-M   'P 1'
#
loop_
_entity.id
_entity.type
_entity.pdbx_description
1 polymer ?
#
loop_
_entity_poly.entity_id
_entity_poly.type
_entity_poly.pdbx_seq_one_letter_code
_entity_poly.pdbx_strand_id
1 'polypeptide(L)'
;MASIHEAFDRYIGRHGPAYVERLKVTPAQAVEVIRAAGGLAVLAHPGWGQQDALIPDLVAAGLDGIEVYYPDHVPAQVEQYSALATRYGLLVTGGTDFHGGGLATRVPGGSQYVPESVVAPLREAAAARRPAASAPTLRLATD
;
A
#
# COMPACT_ATOMS: atom_id res chain seq x y z
N MET A 1 17.61 -26.07 0.80
CA MET A 1 17.78 -25.13 1.93
C MET A 1 16.43 -24.48 2.14
N ALA A 2 15.88 -24.52 3.36
CA ALA A 2 14.61 -23.86 3.65
C ALA A 2 14.76 -22.34 3.43
N SER A 3 13.85 -21.76 2.64
CA SER A 3 13.77 -20.31 2.40
C SER A 3 12.35 -19.80 2.68
N ILE A 4 12.19 -18.48 2.82
CA ILE A 4 10.86 -17.88 2.94
C ILE A 4 10.03 -18.13 1.69
N HIS A 5 10.64 -17.99 0.51
CA HIS A 5 9.97 -18.28 -0.75
C HIS A 5 9.45 -19.71 -0.78
N GLU A 6 10.28 -20.69 -0.40
CA GLU A 6 9.88 -22.10 -0.30
C GLU A 6 8.70 -22.29 0.68
N ALA A 7 8.66 -21.56 1.80
CA ALA A 7 7.55 -21.64 2.74
C ALA A 7 6.22 -21.16 2.12
N PHE A 8 6.24 -20.04 1.39
CA PHE A 8 5.09 -19.53 0.65
C PHE A 8 4.69 -20.48 -0.48
N ASP A 9 5.63 -20.97 -1.26
CA ASP A 9 5.33 -21.82 -2.42
C ASP A 9 4.75 -23.18 -2.02
N ARG A 10 5.24 -23.78 -0.92
CA ARG A 10 4.89 -25.16 -0.55
C ARG A 10 3.78 -25.28 0.48
N TYR A 11 3.56 -24.27 1.33
CA TYR A 11 2.71 -24.43 2.51
C TYR A 11 1.64 -23.35 2.63
N ILE A 12 2.06 -22.08 2.79
CA ILE A 12 1.17 -21.00 3.28
C ILE A 12 0.71 -20.03 2.17
N GLY A 13 1.26 -20.11 0.97
CA GLY A 13 0.82 -19.34 -0.19
C GLY A 13 -0.52 -19.83 -0.72
N ARG A 14 -1.10 -19.09 -1.67
CA ARG A 14 -2.40 -19.43 -2.26
C ARG A 14 -2.36 -20.86 -2.84
N HIS A 15 -3.41 -21.64 -2.57
CA HIS A 15 -3.52 -23.06 -2.92
C HIS A 15 -2.57 -24.02 -2.18
N GLY A 16 -1.76 -23.52 -1.24
CA GLY A 16 -0.94 -24.36 -0.37
C GLY A 16 -1.77 -25.15 0.65
N PRO A 17 -1.23 -26.26 1.20
CA PRO A 17 -1.93 -27.15 2.14
C PRO A 17 -2.32 -26.48 3.46
N ALA A 18 -1.68 -25.36 3.82
CA ALA A 18 -2.00 -24.57 5.01
C ALA A 18 -2.70 -23.24 4.68
N TYR A 19 -3.09 -23.02 3.42
CA TYR A 19 -3.82 -21.83 3.02
C TYR A 19 -5.28 -21.90 3.48
N VAL A 20 -5.73 -20.83 4.13
CA VAL A 20 -7.14 -20.61 4.45
C VAL A 20 -7.53 -19.26 3.84
N GLU A 21 -8.56 -19.26 2.98
CA GLU A 21 -9.05 -18.03 2.36
C GLU A 21 -9.53 -17.07 3.45
N ARG A 22 -9.11 -15.81 3.32
CA ARG A 22 -9.45 -14.76 4.28
C ARG A 22 -10.64 -13.98 3.76
N LEU A 23 -11.59 -13.69 4.64
CA LEU A 23 -12.60 -12.67 4.37
C LEU A 23 -11.91 -11.32 4.16
N LYS A 24 -12.19 -10.70 3.01
CA LYS A 24 -11.57 -9.44 2.58
C LYS A 24 -12.65 -8.39 2.34
N VAL A 25 -12.27 -7.15 2.56
CA VAL A 25 -12.98 -5.99 2.02
C VAL A 25 -12.43 -5.68 0.64
N THR A 26 -13.20 -5.00 -0.20
CA THR A 26 -12.66 -4.50 -1.47
C THR A 26 -11.61 -3.41 -1.20
N PRO A 27 -10.67 -3.18 -2.12
CA PRO A 27 -9.70 -2.09 -2.00
C PRO A 27 -10.36 -0.71 -1.82
N ALA A 28 -11.48 -0.45 -2.51
CA ALA A 28 -12.25 0.78 -2.35
C ALA A 28 -12.84 0.92 -0.92
N GLN A 29 -13.38 -0.16 -0.36
CA GLN A 29 -13.86 -0.15 1.03
C GLN A 29 -12.73 0.06 2.04
N ALA A 30 -11.52 -0.44 1.76
CA ALA A 30 -10.36 -0.17 2.61
C ALA A 30 -10.01 1.32 2.63
N VAL A 31 -10.05 1.99 1.46
CA VAL A 31 -9.89 3.45 1.36
C VAL A 31 -10.95 4.17 2.20
N GLU A 32 -12.22 3.81 2.02
CA GLU A 32 -13.33 4.43 2.76
C GLU A 32 -13.17 4.29 4.29
N VAL A 33 -12.81 3.09 4.77
CA VAL A 33 -12.60 2.84 6.21
C VAL A 33 -11.45 3.66 6.76
N ILE A 34 -10.29 3.67 6.09
CA ILE A 34 -9.13 4.44 6.55
C ILE A 34 -9.49 5.91 6.67
N ARG A 35 -10.17 6.46 5.67
CA ARG A 35 -10.57 7.88 5.66
C ARG A 35 -11.61 8.18 6.71
N ALA A 36 -12.60 7.31 6.89
CA ALA A 36 -13.61 7.45 7.94
C ALA A 36 -13.01 7.40 9.35
N ALA A 37 -11.93 6.65 9.55
CA ALA A 37 -11.17 6.64 10.80
C ALA A 37 -10.30 7.90 11.00
N GLY A 38 -10.26 8.82 10.04
CA GLY A 38 -9.43 10.02 10.08
C GLY A 38 -7.99 9.79 9.62
N GLY A 39 -7.71 8.67 8.95
CA GLY A 39 -6.42 8.39 8.33
C GLY A 39 -6.29 8.91 6.90
N LEU A 40 -5.08 8.74 6.34
CA LEU A 40 -4.80 8.91 4.93
C LEU A 40 -4.67 7.53 4.27
N ALA A 41 -5.47 7.28 3.24
CA ALA A 41 -5.39 6.02 2.50
C ALA A 41 -4.31 6.10 1.43
N VAL A 42 -3.32 5.20 1.50
CA VAL A 42 -2.17 5.18 0.59
C VAL A 42 -2.05 3.80 -0.07
N LEU A 43 -1.90 3.77 -1.39
CA LEU A 43 -1.64 2.53 -2.12
C LEU A 43 -0.15 2.16 -1.97
N ALA A 44 0.13 1.08 -1.25
CA ALA A 44 1.48 0.60 -1.00
C ALA A 44 2.04 -0.17 -2.21
N HIS A 45 3.32 0.09 -2.51
CA HIS A 45 4.19 -0.52 -3.51
C HIS A 45 3.43 -1.10 -4.73
N PRO A 46 2.71 -0.28 -5.52
CA PRO A 46 1.85 -0.72 -6.62
C PRO A 46 2.58 -1.51 -7.71
N GLY A 47 3.89 -1.31 -7.85
CA GLY A 47 4.73 -2.09 -8.75
C GLY A 47 4.82 -3.56 -8.37
N TRP A 48 4.61 -3.88 -7.09
CA TRP A 48 4.50 -5.24 -6.60
C TRP A 48 3.08 -5.78 -6.86
N GLY A 49 2.98 -6.69 -7.82
CA GLY A 49 1.70 -7.31 -8.22
C GLY A 49 0.94 -6.56 -9.32
N GLN A 50 1.57 -5.58 -9.99
CA GLN A 50 1.01 -4.86 -11.16
C GLN A 50 -0.38 -4.29 -10.91
N GLN A 51 -0.54 -3.55 -9.81
CA GLN A 51 -1.85 -3.08 -9.33
C GLN A 51 -2.30 -1.77 -9.98
N ASP A 52 -1.61 -1.31 -11.02
CA ASP A 52 -1.82 -0.03 -11.68
C ASP A 52 -3.27 0.18 -12.14
N ALA A 53 -3.93 -0.90 -12.57
CA ALA A 53 -5.33 -0.88 -13.03
C ALA A 53 -6.33 -0.49 -11.93
N LEU A 54 -5.98 -0.67 -10.65
CA LEU A 54 -6.84 -0.29 -9.52
C LEU A 54 -6.78 1.21 -9.22
N ILE A 55 -5.73 1.92 -9.66
CA ILE A 55 -5.47 3.31 -9.25
C ILE A 55 -6.66 4.23 -9.57
N PRO A 56 -7.27 4.22 -10.78
CA PRO A 56 -8.40 5.10 -11.08
C PRO A 56 -9.61 4.86 -10.15
N ASP A 57 -9.93 3.60 -9.86
CA ASP A 57 -11.06 3.23 -9.01
C ASP A 57 -10.79 3.61 -7.54
N LEU A 58 -9.54 3.44 -7.09
CA LEU A 58 -9.13 3.87 -5.75
C LEU A 58 -9.15 5.39 -5.61
N VAL A 59 -8.71 6.13 -6.62
CA VAL A 59 -8.83 7.59 -6.67
C VAL A 59 -10.29 8.01 -6.60
N ALA A 60 -11.19 7.34 -7.33
CA ALA A 60 -12.62 7.59 -7.27
C ALA A 60 -13.21 7.30 -5.87
N ALA A 61 -12.69 6.28 -5.16
CA ALA A 61 -13.02 6.00 -3.76
C ALA A 61 -12.38 7.00 -2.76
N GLY A 62 -11.50 7.88 -3.23
CA GLY A 62 -10.89 8.95 -2.45
C GLY A 62 -9.50 8.65 -1.91
N LEU A 63 -8.72 7.80 -2.58
CA LEU A 63 -7.32 7.55 -2.26
C LEU A 63 -6.55 8.86 -2.05
N ASP A 64 -5.74 8.93 -0.99
CA ASP A 64 -5.02 10.15 -0.61
C ASP A 64 -3.57 10.12 -1.09
N GLY A 65 -2.96 8.95 -1.25
CA GLY A 65 -1.55 8.83 -1.64
C GLY A 65 -1.17 7.54 -2.35
N ILE A 66 0.05 7.51 -2.87
CA ILE A 66 0.67 6.38 -3.54
C ILE A 66 2.14 6.26 -3.15
N GLU A 67 2.59 5.04 -2.90
CA GLU A 67 3.99 4.77 -2.61
C GLU A 67 4.81 4.80 -3.90
N VAL A 68 5.74 5.75 -3.97
CA VAL A 68 6.62 5.96 -5.13
C VAL A 68 8.00 5.37 -4.85
N TYR A 69 8.54 5.61 -3.66
CA TYR A 69 9.87 5.18 -3.28
C TYR A 69 9.82 3.86 -2.51
N TYR A 70 10.08 2.77 -3.22
CA TYR A 70 10.08 1.41 -2.69
C TYR A 70 11.32 0.65 -3.20
N PRO A 71 11.93 -0.25 -2.42
CA PRO A 71 13.17 -0.94 -2.81
C PRO A 71 13.11 -1.66 -4.15
N ASP A 72 11.98 -2.27 -4.48
CA ASP A 72 11.82 -3.05 -5.72
C ASP A 72 11.27 -2.19 -6.89
N HIS A 73 11.02 -0.89 -6.68
CA HIS A 73 10.65 -0.01 -7.78
C HIS A 73 11.88 0.36 -8.60
N VAL A 74 11.88 -0.03 -9.87
CA VAL A 74 12.91 0.42 -10.82
C VAL A 74 12.73 1.92 -11.14
N PRO A 75 13.74 2.62 -11.68
CA PRO A 75 13.62 4.06 -11.98
C PRO A 75 12.39 4.43 -12.83
N ALA A 76 12.02 3.59 -13.80
CA ALA A 76 10.82 3.80 -14.61
C ALA A 76 9.52 3.72 -13.80
N GLN A 77 9.44 2.85 -12.78
CA GLN A 77 8.29 2.78 -11.88
C GLN A 77 8.23 3.99 -10.96
N VAL A 78 9.37 4.47 -10.45
CA VAL A 78 9.44 5.71 -9.66
C VAL A 78 8.92 6.89 -10.48
N GLU A 79 9.34 7.02 -11.74
CA GLU A 79 8.88 8.06 -12.66
C GLU A 79 7.37 7.92 -12.94
N GLN A 80 6.92 6.71 -13.28
CA GLN A 80 5.51 6.41 -13.55
C GLN A 80 4.61 6.78 -12.36
N TYR A 81 4.95 6.33 -11.15
CA TYR A 81 4.14 6.58 -9.97
C TYR A 81 4.20 8.04 -9.52
N SER A 82 5.32 8.73 -9.73
CA SER A 82 5.41 10.20 -9.55
C SER A 82 4.50 10.96 -10.51
N ALA A 83 4.44 10.53 -11.78
CA ALA A 83 3.56 11.12 -12.79
C ALA A 83 2.08 10.84 -12.47
N LEU A 84 1.74 9.64 -12.03
CA LEU A 84 0.39 9.29 -11.58
C LEU A 84 -0.02 10.08 -10.33
N ALA A 85 0.90 10.26 -9.38
CA ALA A 85 0.65 11.08 -8.19
C ALA A 85 0.31 12.52 -8.60
N THR A 86 1.08 13.10 -9.51
CA THR A 86 0.83 14.44 -10.06
C THR A 86 -0.51 14.50 -10.80
N ARG A 87 -0.79 13.52 -11.67
CA ARG A 87 -2.01 13.46 -12.48
C ARG A 87 -3.28 13.41 -11.64
N TYR A 88 -3.27 12.65 -10.55
CA TYR A 88 -4.45 12.44 -9.70
C TYR A 88 -4.45 13.31 -8.44
N GLY A 89 -3.43 14.16 -8.24
CA GLY A 89 -3.29 14.96 -7.03
C GLY A 89 -3.06 14.14 -5.77
N LEU A 90 -2.40 13.00 -5.88
CA LEU A 90 -2.09 12.11 -4.76
C LEU A 90 -0.81 12.56 -4.04
N LEU A 91 -0.78 12.33 -2.74
CA LEU A 91 0.43 12.45 -1.94
C LEU A 91 1.41 11.33 -2.32
N VAL A 92 2.69 11.69 -2.35
CA VAL A 92 3.78 10.71 -2.54
C VAL A 92 4.15 10.11 -1.19
N THR A 93 4.48 8.82 -1.13
CA THR A 93 5.08 8.18 0.05
C THR A 93 6.27 7.28 -0.34
N GLY A 94 6.95 6.76 0.68
CA GLY A 94 8.01 5.78 0.52
C GLY A 94 8.30 5.01 1.79
N GLY A 95 8.80 3.79 1.65
CA GLY A 95 8.99 2.87 2.76
C GLY A 95 9.87 1.69 2.36
N THR A 96 10.42 1.01 3.37
CA THR A 96 11.28 -0.17 3.17
C THR A 96 10.51 -1.48 3.19
N ASP A 97 9.28 -1.46 3.74
CA ASP A 97 8.52 -2.68 4.03
C ASP A 97 9.37 -3.70 4.83
N PHE A 98 10.05 -3.18 5.86
CA PHE A 98 10.98 -3.94 6.69
C PHE A 98 10.25 -4.92 7.62
N HIS A 99 10.59 -6.20 7.49
CA HIS A 99 9.97 -7.31 8.22
C HIS A 99 10.85 -7.88 9.37
N GLY A 100 11.73 -7.06 9.93
CA GLY A 100 12.67 -7.48 10.99
C GLY A 100 13.98 -8.05 10.45
N GLY A 101 14.87 -8.47 11.37
CA GLY A 101 16.17 -9.08 11.07
C GLY A 101 16.06 -10.57 10.71
N GLY A 102 16.99 -11.09 9.91
CA GLY A 102 17.11 -12.52 9.58
C GLY A 102 16.67 -12.87 8.16
N LEU A 103 16.14 -14.09 7.95
CA LEU A 103 15.78 -14.60 6.62
C LEU A 103 14.68 -13.77 5.92
N ALA A 104 13.92 -12.96 6.66
CA ALA A 104 12.84 -12.10 6.16
C ALA A 104 13.30 -10.70 5.76
N THR A 105 14.53 -10.33 6.08
CA THR A 105 15.07 -9.02 5.70
C THR A 105 15.38 -8.99 4.22
N ARG A 106 14.57 -8.25 3.45
CA ARG A 106 14.91 -7.89 2.05
C ARG A 106 15.91 -6.73 2.01
N VAL A 107 15.58 -5.65 2.73
CA VAL A 107 16.45 -4.48 2.90
C VAL A 107 16.43 -4.02 4.37
N PRO A 108 17.47 -3.34 4.88
CA PRO A 108 17.46 -2.77 6.23
C PRO A 108 16.37 -1.71 6.43
N GLY A 109 15.84 -1.59 7.65
CA GLY A 109 14.91 -0.51 7.98
C GLY A 109 15.54 0.88 7.76
N GLY A 110 14.80 1.76 7.09
CA GLY A 110 15.26 3.12 6.76
C GLY A 110 16.27 3.22 5.62
N SER A 111 16.61 2.13 4.92
CA SER A 111 17.55 2.17 3.80
C SER A 111 16.97 2.69 2.49
N GLN A 112 15.64 2.78 2.38
CA GLN A 112 14.99 3.37 1.21
C GLN A 112 15.10 4.88 1.28
N TYR A 113 15.75 5.48 0.28
CA TYR A 113 15.76 6.93 0.15
C TYR A 113 14.36 7.45 -0.20
N VAL A 114 13.91 8.42 0.58
CA VAL A 114 12.68 9.19 0.36
C VAL A 114 13.05 10.66 0.50
N PRO A 115 12.77 11.52 -0.50
CA PRO A 115 13.03 12.95 -0.38
C PRO A 115 12.30 13.56 0.81
N GLU A 116 12.97 14.44 1.54
CA GLU A 116 12.37 15.12 2.70
C GLU A 116 11.12 15.94 2.32
N SER A 117 11.06 16.44 1.08
CA SER A 117 9.90 17.17 0.53
C SER A 117 8.60 16.37 0.58
N VAL A 118 8.67 15.04 0.69
CA VAL A 118 7.51 14.16 0.84
C VAL A 118 6.85 14.31 2.22
N VAL A 119 7.61 14.67 3.26
CA VAL A 119 7.14 14.62 4.66
C VAL A 119 6.15 15.74 4.99
N ALA A 120 6.42 16.98 4.56
CA ALA A 120 5.59 18.12 4.93
C ALA A 120 4.14 18.01 4.39
N PRO A 121 3.90 17.72 3.10
CA PRO A 121 2.54 17.53 2.57
C PRO A 121 1.77 16.40 3.29
N LEU A 122 2.45 15.29 3.62
CA LEU A 122 1.83 14.19 4.36
C LEU A 122 1.40 14.63 5.77
N ARG A 123 2.26 15.37 6.49
CA ARG A 123 1.95 15.89 7.83
C ARG A 123 0.78 16.88 7.79
N GLU A 124 0.77 17.78 6.82
CA GLU A 124 -0.30 18.77 6.65
C GLU A 124 -1.64 18.09 6.35
N ALA A 125 -1.66 17.14 5.41
CA ALA A 125 -2.85 16.37 5.08
C ALA A 125 -3.37 15.56 6.29
N ALA A 126 -2.47 14.93 7.05
CA ALA A 126 -2.83 14.18 8.25
C ALA A 126 -3.40 15.10 9.34
N ALA A 127 -2.81 16.28 9.54
CA ALA A 127 -3.28 17.26 10.51
C ALA A 127 -4.66 17.87 10.14
N ALA A 128 -4.96 17.99 8.85
CA ALA A 128 -6.23 18.50 8.35
C ALA A 128 -7.35 17.44 8.36
N ARG A 129 -7.02 16.15 8.31
CA ARG A 129 -8.00 15.06 8.26
C ARG A 129 -8.81 14.98 9.56
N ARG A 130 -10.10 14.65 9.44
CA ARG A 130 -11.03 14.43 10.55
C ARG A 130 -11.74 13.09 10.34
N PRO A 131 -12.01 12.33 11.41
CA PRO A 131 -12.83 11.14 11.31
C PRO A 131 -14.26 11.50 10.89
N ALA A 132 -14.91 10.58 10.20
CA ALA A 132 -16.33 10.70 9.86
C ALA A 132 -17.20 10.53 11.12
N ALA A 133 -18.41 11.10 11.09
CA ALA A 133 -19.37 10.97 12.19
C ALA A 133 -19.83 9.51 12.44
N SER A 134 -19.70 8.65 11.43
CA SER A 134 -20.07 7.23 11.49
C SER A 134 -19.15 6.39 10.61
N ALA A 135 -18.93 5.13 10.98
CA ALA A 135 -18.18 4.17 10.17
C ALA A 135 -18.96 3.75 8.90
N PRO A 136 -18.27 3.50 7.77
CA PRO A 136 -18.90 3.01 6.56
C PRO A 136 -19.37 1.56 6.73
N THR A 137 -20.41 1.18 5.99
CA THR A 137 -20.90 -0.20 5.99
C THR A 137 -19.99 -1.08 5.15
N LEU A 138 -19.35 -2.05 5.80
CA LEU A 138 -18.52 -3.05 5.11
C LEU A 138 -19.37 -4.18 4.55
N ARG A 139 -19.10 -4.53 3.29
CA ARG A 139 -19.58 -5.76 2.66
C ARG A 139 -18.37 -6.63 2.41
N LEU A 140 -18.35 -7.81 3.01
CA LEU A 140 -17.29 -8.77 2.75
C LEU A 140 -17.42 -9.25 1.31
N ALA A 141 -16.32 -9.26 0.58
CA ALA A 141 -16.28 -9.91 -0.72
C ALA A 141 -16.49 -11.42 -0.48
N THR A 142 -17.59 -11.95 -0.99
CA THR A 142 -17.76 -13.37 -1.27
C THR A 142 -17.32 -13.55 -2.71
N ASP A 143 -16.39 -14.48 -2.96
CA ASP A 143 -15.77 -14.73 -4.27
C ASP A 143 -16.76 -14.73 -5.45
#